data_AF-A0A2M8BF14-F1
#
_entry.id   AF-A0A2M8BF14-F1
#
_cell.length_a   1.000
_cell.length_b   1.000
_cell.length_c   1.000
_cell.angle_alpha   90.00
_cell.angle_beta   90.00
_cell.angle_gamma   90.00
#
_symmetry.space_group_name_H-M   'P 1'
#
loop_
_entity.id
_entity.type
_entity.pdbx_description
1 polymer ?
#
loop_
_entity_poly.entity_id
_entity_poly.type
_entity_poly.pdbx_seq_one_letter_code
_entity_poly.pdbx_strand_id
1 'polypeptide(L)'
;MTTALQLKKVPSHIKSLIDREAGLHRRSINQETIVLLEEALLARARLQKQSQEDVEDILKRYAALPTLDTRPVADIIEYDELGLPK
;
A
#
# COMPACT_ATOMS: atom_id res chain seq x y z
N MET A 1 -3.55 26.30 10.59
CA MET A 1 -2.23 26.86 10.98
C MET A 1 -1.18 26.26 10.08
N THR A 2 -0.35 27.08 9.43
CA THR A 2 0.72 26.59 8.54
C THR A 2 1.95 26.30 9.39
N THR A 3 2.34 25.03 9.50
CA THR A 3 3.51 24.59 10.27
C THR A 3 4.74 24.59 9.37
N ALA A 4 5.84 25.18 9.82
CA ALA A 4 7.11 25.13 9.09
C ALA A 4 7.81 23.79 9.35
N LEU A 5 8.18 23.08 8.28
CA LEU A 5 8.97 21.86 8.31
C LEU A 5 10.38 22.13 7.78
N GLN A 6 11.41 21.68 8.50
CA GLN A 6 12.80 21.76 8.04
C GLN A 6 13.36 20.36 7.81
N LEU A 7 13.70 20.05 6.56
CA LEU A 7 14.39 18.82 6.21
C LEU A 7 15.90 19.00 6.39
N LYS A 8 16.50 18.25 7.32
CA LYS A 8 17.95 18.27 7.57
C LYS A 8 18.61 17.06 6.93
N LYS A 9 19.87 17.23 6.50
CA LYS A 9 20.69 16.17 5.88
C LYS A 9 20.07 15.56 4.61
N VAL A 10 19.38 16.38 3.82
CA VAL A 10 18.90 15.95 2.49
C VAL A 10 20.11 15.61 1.61
N PRO A 11 20.19 14.40 1.03
CA PRO A 11 21.29 14.04 0.14
C PRO A 11 21.40 15.04 -1.02
N SER A 12 22.64 15.40 -1.39
CA SER A 12 22.90 16.41 -2.43
C SER A 12 22.22 16.09 -3.75
N HIS A 13 22.23 14.82 -4.16
CA HIS A 13 21.58 14.38 -5.39
C HIS A 13 20.06 14.61 -5.36
N ILE A 14 19.39 14.37 -4.22
CA ILE A 14 17.95 14.63 -4.08
C ILE A 14 17.66 16.13 -4.20
N LYS A 15 18.47 16.97 -3.53
CA LYS A 15 18.33 18.42 -3.64
C LYS A 15 18.46 18.89 -5.09
N SER A 16 19.45 18.37 -5.82
CA SER A 16 19.66 18.71 -7.25
C SER A 16 18.48 18.29 -8.13
N LEU A 17 17.83 17.16 -7.86
CA LEU A 17 16.64 16.73 -8.58
C LEU A 17 15.47 17.69 -8.34
N ILE A 18 15.21 18.05 -7.08
CA ILE A 18 14.15 19.02 -6.73
C ILE A 18 14.44 20.39 -7.35
N ASP A 19 15.69 20.86 -7.30
CA ASP A 19 16.08 22.15 -7.91
C ASP A 19 15.82 22.15 -9.43
N ARG A 20 16.10 21.03 -10.11
CA ARG A 20 15.83 20.86 -11.54
C ARG A 20 14.33 20.87 -11.84
N GLU A 21 13.54 20.11 -11.10
CA GLU A 21 12.08 20.05 -11.30
C GLU A 21 11.40 21.38 -10.99
N ALA A 22 11.82 22.07 -9.93
CA ALA A 22 11.35 23.40 -9.60
C ALA A 22 11.61 24.40 -10.76
N GLY A 23 12.79 24.31 -11.39
CA GLY A 23 13.13 25.08 -12.58
C GLY A 23 12.23 24.77 -13.78
N LEU A 24 11.97 23.48 -14.04
CA LEU A 24 11.08 23.03 -15.12
C LEU A 24 9.63 23.51 -14.91
N HIS A 25 9.13 23.41 -13.68
CA HIS A 25 7.76 23.78 -13.33
C HIS A 25 7.59 25.27 -12.98
N ARG A 26 8.67 26.06 -13.05
CA ARG A 26 8.70 27.50 -12.71
C ARG A 26 8.14 27.78 -11.32
N ARG A 27 8.49 26.93 -10.36
CA ARG A 27 8.07 27.01 -8.97
C ARG A 27 9.28 27.26 -8.08
N SER A 28 9.01 27.78 -6.88
CA SER A 28 10.05 27.78 -5.85
C SER A 28 10.36 26.34 -5.41
N ILE A 29 11.60 26.10 -4.96
CA ILE A 29 12.04 24.80 -4.45
C ILE A 29 11.10 24.29 -3.35
N ASN A 30 10.64 25.18 -2.46
CA ASN A 30 9.72 24.82 -1.38
C ASN A 30 8.35 24.38 -1.91
N GLN A 31 7.79 25.11 -2.89
CA GLN A 31 6.52 24.72 -3.52
C GLN A 31 6.64 23.39 -4.23
N GLU A 32 7.73 23.16 -4.96
CA GLU A 32 7.95 21.90 -5.65
C GLU A 32 8.13 20.74 -4.67
N THR A 33 8.87 20.96 -3.58
CA THR A 33 9.02 19.97 -2.51
C THR A 33 7.66 19.59 -1.91
N ILE A 34 6.77 20.56 -1.69
CA ILE A 34 5.42 20.29 -1.17
C ILE A 34 4.64 19.43 -2.16
N VAL A 35 4.63 19.79 -3.45
CA VAL A 35 3.89 19.03 -4.47
C VAL A 35 4.41 17.60 -4.58
N LEU A 36 5.73 17.40 -4.60
CA LEU A 36 6.33 16.06 -4.66
C LEU A 36 5.97 15.21 -3.43
N LEU A 37 5.91 15.82 -2.24
CA LEU A 37 5.47 15.14 -1.03
C LEU A 37 3.99 14.76 -1.10
N GLU A 38 3.13 15.66 -1.60
CA GLU A 38 1.70 15.39 -1.79
C GLU A 38 1.47 14.25 -2.79
N GLU A 39 2.18 14.26 -3.92
CA GLU A 39 2.11 13.20 -4.93
C GLU A 39 2.58 11.86 -4.36
N ALA A 40 3.67 11.84 -3.58
CA ALA A 40 4.15 10.63 -2.93
C ALA A 40 3.14 10.08 -1.90
N LEU A 41 2.47 10.96 -1.15
CA LEU A 41 1.41 10.56 -0.21
C LEU A 41 0.20 9.98 -0.95
N LEU A 42 -0.23 10.60 -2.05
CA LEU A 42 -1.32 10.09 -2.88
C LEU A 42 -0.98 8.74 -3.52
N ALA A 43 0.24 8.57 -4.03
CA ALA A 43 0.71 7.30 -4.57
C ALA A 43 0.69 6.20 -3.50
N ARG A 44 1.16 6.50 -2.29
CA ARG A 44 1.13 5.57 -1.16
C ARG A 44 -0.30 5.20 -0.75
N ALA A 45 -1.21 6.17 -0.68
CA ALA A 45 -2.61 5.93 -0.34
C ALA A 45 -3.31 5.04 -1.38
N ARG A 46 -3.02 5.25 -2.67
CA ARG A 46 -3.56 4.42 -3.77
C ARG A 46 -3.09 2.97 -3.65
N LEU A 47 -1.80 2.73 -3.38
CA LEU A 47 -1.25 1.38 -3.18
C LEU A 47 -1.91 0.66 -2.00
N GLN A 48 -2.15 1.37 -0.89
CA GLN A 48 -2.84 0.79 0.27
C GLN A 48 -4.31 0.47 -0.05
N LYS A 49 -5.01 1.39 -0.70
CA LYS A 49 -6.42 1.21 -1.06
C LYS A 49 -6.63 0.02 -1.99
N GLN A 50 -5.77 -0.13 -3.00
CA GLN A 50 -5.80 -1.28 -3.91
C GLN A 50 -5.72 -2.59 -3.11
N SER A 51 -4.80 -2.70 -2.14
CA SER A 51 -4.69 -3.93 -1.33
C SER A 51 -5.95 -4.25 -0.52
N GLN A 52 -6.66 -3.23 -0.02
CA GLN A 52 -7.87 -3.46 0.77
C GLN A 52 -9.07 -3.80 -0.13
N GLU A 53 -9.26 -3.06 -1.23
CA GLU A 53 -10.31 -3.34 -2.20
C GLU A 53 -10.13 -4.72 -2.85
N ASP A 54 -8.90 -5.11 -3.15
CA ASP A 54 -8.56 -6.43 -3.70
C ASP A 54 -8.90 -7.55 -2.70
N VAL A 55 -8.59 -7.38 -1.41
CA VAL A 55 -8.95 -8.35 -0.36
C VAL A 55 -10.46 -8.46 -0.20
N GLU A 56 -11.17 -7.34 -0.14
CA GLU A 56 -12.63 -7.34 -0.04
C GLU A 56 -13.30 -7.98 -1.26
N ASP A 57 -12.77 -7.74 -2.47
CA ASP A 57 -13.27 -8.35 -3.69
C ASP A 57 -13.03 -9.87 -3.71
N ILE A 58 -11.84 -10.33 -3.30
CA ILE A 58 -11.55 -11.77 -3.14
C ILE A 58 -12.52 -12.40 -2.14
N LEU A 59 -12.75 -11.76 -0.99
CA LEU A 59 -13.67 -12.27 0.03
C LEU A 59 -15.13 -12.31 -0.47
N LYS A 60 -15.58 -11.27 -1.20
CA LYS A 60 -16.91 -11.25 -1.82
C LYS A 60 -17.07 -12.38 -2.85
N ARG A 61 -16.07 -12.56 -3.73
CA ARG A 61 -16.06 -13.65 -4.71
C ARG A 61 -16.09 -15.01 -4.03
N TYR A 62 -15.27 -15.21 -3.00
CA TYR A 62 -15.25 -16.44 -2.22
C TYR A 62 -16.59 -16.72 -1.53
N ALA A 63 -17.19 -15.71 -0.89
CA ALA A 63 -18.48 -15.86 -0.22
C ALA A 63 -19.64 -16.16 -1.18
N ALA A 64 -19.52 -15.80 -2.46
CA ALA A 64 -20.49 -16.12 -3.49
C ALA A 64 -20.33 -17.53 -4.09
N LEU A 65 -19.24 -18.24 -3.78
CA LEU A 65 -19.03 -19.61 -4.25
C LEU A 65 -20.00 -20.58 -3.54
N PRO A 66 -20.52 -21.59 -4.25
CA PRO A 66 -21.34 -22.61 -3.63
C PRO A 66 -20.51 -23.49 -2.68
N THR A 67 -21.08 -23.82 -1.52
CA THR A 67 -20.47 -24.78 -0.58
C THR A 67 -20.55 -26.18 -1.16
N LEU A 68 -19.40 -26.75 -1.52
CA LEU A 68 -19.30 -28.12 -2.06
C LEU A 68 -19.17 -29.19 -0.97
N ASP A 69 -18.54 -28.84 0.16
CA ASP A 69 -18.34 -29.72 1.31
C ASP A 69 -18.89 -29.04 2.57
N THR A 70 -19.86 -29.68 3.20
CA THR A 70 -20.53 -29.19 4.41
C THR A 70 -19.99 -29.83 5.69
N ARG A 71 -19.00 -30.72 5.57
CA ARG A 71 -18.38 -31.36 6.73
C ARG A 71 -17.74 -30.31 7.64
N PRO A 72 -17.77 -30.50 8.96
CA PRO A 72 -17.02 -29.67 9.90
C PRO A 72 -15.53 -29.63 9.53
N VAL A 73 -14.86 -28.50 9.73
CA VAL A 73 -13.44 -28.31 9.38
C VAL A 73 -12.53 -29.39 9.99
N ALA A 74 -12.87 -29.89 11.18
CA ALA A 74 -12.15 -30.96 11.86
C ALA A 74 -12.15 -32.29 11.08
N ASP A 75 -13.17 -32.52 10.25
CA ASP A 75 -13.36 -33.75 9.47
C ASP A 75 -12.88 -33.60 8.02
N ILE A 76 -12.36 -32.42 7.65
CA ILE A 76 -11.81 -32.13 6.32
C ILE A 76 -10.41 -32.73 6.18
N ILE A 77 -9.60 -32.66 7.23
CA ILE A 77 -8.26 -33.24 7.25
C ILE A 77 -8.37 -34.59 7.96
N GLU A 78 -8.23 -35.67 7.18
CA GLU A 78 -8.20 -37.03 7.74
C GLU A 78 -6.86 -37.26 8.43
N TYR A 79 -6.86 -37.33 9.77
CA TYR A 79 -5.66 -37.67 10.54
C TYR A 79 -5.60 -39.18 10.79
N ASP A 80 -4.39 -39.75 10.79
CA ASP A 80 -4.12 -41.11 11.25
C ASP A 80 -4.09 -41.22 12.78
N GLU A 81 -3.88 -42.43 13.32
CA GLU A 81 -3.85 -42.67 14.78
C GLU A 81 -2.69 -41.96 15.49
N LEU A 82 -1.70 -41.44 14.74
CA LEU A 82 -0.56 -40.69 15.26
C LEU A 82 -0.77 -39.17 15.15
N GLY A 83 -1.93 -38.73 14.64
CA GLY A 83 -2.27 -37.33 14.45
C GLY A 83 -1.59 -36.70 13.23
N LEU A 84 -1.11 -37.51 12.28
CA LEU A 84 -0.54 -37.04 11.02
C LEU A 84 -1.62 -37.03 9.93
N PRO A 85 -1.63 -36.03 9.03
CA PRO A 85 -2.56 -36.07 7.89
C PRO A 85 -2.27 -37.31 7.03
N LYS A 86 -3.31 -38.10 6.75
CA LYS A 86 -3.27 -39.26 5.86
C LYS A 86 -2.97 -38.88 4.41
#